data_AF-A0A1H7EX90-F1
#
_entry.id   AF-A0A1H7EX90-F1
#
_cell.length_a   1.000
_cell.length_b   1.000
_cell.length_c   1.000
_cell.angle_alpha   90.00
_cell.angle_beta   90.00
_cell.angle_gamma   90.00
#
_symmetry.space_group_name_H-M   'P 1'
#
loop_
_entity.id
_entity.type
_entity.pdbx_description
1 polymer ?
#
loop_
_entity_poly.entity_id
_entity_poly.type
_entity_poly.pdbx_seq_one_letter_code
_entity_poly.pdbx_strand_id
1 'polypeptide(L)'
;MTNEMIIFNERIRLMNEGILEGTGNRIVVEDVEGNKLELDEPEEIHTFLGWKKLGYSVMKGQKAISKLVIWKHVIKKAKSENEEDDEKMFQKLAFFFKASQVEPLKEQKGV
;
A
#
# COMPACT_ATOMS: atom_id res chain seq x y z
N MET A 1 -5.40 -7.49 -13.12
CA MET A 1 -5.30 -7.47 -11.64
C MET A 1 -4.72 -6.13 -11.22
N THR A 2 -5.47 -5.33 -10.45
CA THR A 2 -5.06 -3.98 -10.03
C THR A 2 -4.16 -4.05 -8.79
N ASN A 3 -3.38 -2.99 -8.53
CA ASN A 3 -2.58 -2.92 -7.30
C ASN A 3 -3.46 -2.97 -6.05
N GLU A 4 -4.62 -2.32 -6.09
CA GLU A 4 -5.58 -2.31 -4.98
C GLU A 4 -6.03 -3.73 -4.64
N MET A 5 -6.38 -4.54 -5.63
CA MET A 5 -6.80 -5.92 -5.41
C MET A 5 -5.66 -6.81 -4.91
N ILE A 6 -4.43 -6.60 -5.41
CA ILE A 6 -3.24 -7.32 -4.92
C ILE A 6 -2.99 -7.00 -3.43
N ILE A 7 -3.01 -5.71 -3.08
CA ILE A 7 -2.75 -5.25 -1.71
C ILE A 7 -3.88 -5.68 -0.78
N PHE A 8 -5.13 -5.59 -1.23
CA PHE A 8 -6.29 -5.98 -0.44
C PHE A 8 -6.28 -7.47 -0.12
N ASN A 9 -6.05 -8.33 -1.13
CA ASN A 9 -5.96 -9.77 -0.91
C ASN A 9 -4.85 -10.15 0.07
N GLU A 10 -3.70 -9.46 0.00
CA GLU A 10 -2.62 -9.67 0.96
C GLU A 10 -3.02 -9.20 2.38
N ARG A 11 -3.73 -8.08 2.52
CA ARG A 11 -4.25 -7.63 3.83
C ARG A 11 -5.14 -8.69 4.48
N ILE A 12 -6.05 -9.30 3.70
CA ILE A 12 -6.90 -10.41 4.18
C ILE A 12 -6.06 -11.59 4.62
N ARG A 13 -5.08 -11.99 3.80
CA ARG A 13 -4.18 -13.10 4.13
C ARG A 13 -3.41 -12.83 5.43
N LEU A 14 -2.80 -11.65 5.57
CA LEU A 14 -2.03 -11.28 6.76
C LEU A 14 -2.90 -11.17 8.02
N MET A 15 -4.16 -10.76 7.88
CA MET A 15 -5.13 -10.76 8.98
C MET A 15 -5.49 -12.19 9.40
N ASN A 16 -5.75 -13.09 8.45
CA ASN A 16 -6.00 -14.51 8.73
C ASN A 16 -4.78 -15.21 9.36
N GLU A 17 -3.57 -14.77 9.03
CA GLU A 17 -2.31 -15.22 9.66
C GLU A 17 -2.07 -14.58 11.05
N GLY A 18 -2.91 -13.65 11.50
CA GLY A 18 -2.79 -12.95 12.79
C GLY A 18 -1.69 -11.88 12.84
N ILE A 19 -1.16 -11.45 11.69
CA ILE A 19 -0.13 -10.41 11.58
C ILE A 19 -0.76 -9.01 11.60
N LEU A 20 -1.91 -8.87 10.93
CA LEU A 20 -2.74 -7.68 10.96
C LEU A 20 -3.96 -7.89 11.86
N GLU A 21 -4.42 -6.79 12.44
CA GLU A 21 -5.67 -6.73 13.19
C GLU A 21 -6.81 -6.28 12.28
N GLY A 22 -8.04 -6.56 12.68
CA GLY A 22 -9.23 -5.96 12.05
C GLY A 22 -9.48 -4.57 12.61
N THR A 23 -10.06 -3.68 11.82
CA THR A 23 -10.41 -2.31 12.24
C THR A 23 -11.68 -2.28 13.08
N GLY A 24 -12.44 -3.39 13.13
CA GLY A 24 -13.77 -3.48 13.75
C GLY A 24 -14.91 -3.09 12.81
N ASN A 25 -14.60 -2.60 11.60
CA ASN A 25 -15.58 -2.31 10.56
C ASN A 25 -15.86 -3.57 9.75
N ARG A 26 -17.13 -3.88 9.50
CA ARG A 26 -17.51 -5.00 8.63
C ARG A 26 -17.57 -4.55 7.17
N ILE A 27 -16.97 -5.34 6.28
CA ILE A 27 -17.05 -5.15 4.83
C ILE A 27 -17.60 -6.41 4.16
N VAL A 28 -18.31 -6.20 3.05
CA VAL A 28 -18.78 -7.27 2.18
C VAL A 28 -17.85 -7.34 0.97
N VAL A 29 -17.18 -8.46 0.79
CA VAL A 29 -16.28 -8.71 -0.34
C VAL A 29 -16.91 -9.77 -1.22
N GLU A 30 -16.93 -9.52 -2.53
CA GLU A 30 -17.31 -10.53 -3.52
C GLU A 30 -16.06 -11.29 -3.96
N ASP A 31 -16.10 -12.61 -3.85
CA ASP A 31 -15.01 -13.47 -4.33
C ASP A 31 -15.09 -13.68 -5.86
N VAL A 32 -14.12 -14.40 -6.42
CA VAL A 32 -14.06 -14.70 -7.87
C VAL A 32 -15.20 -15.60 -8.36
N GLU A 33 -15.92 -16.25 -7.46
CA GLU A 33 -17.07 -17.11 -7.73
C GLU A 33 -18.41 -16.36 -7.57
N GLY A 34 -18.37 -15.08 -7.19
CA GLY A 34 -19.55 -14.23 -6.98
C GLY A 34 -20.18 -14.39 -5.59
N ASN A 35 -19.54 -15.09 -4.66
CA ASN A 35 -20.03 -15.21 -3.29
C ASN A 35 -19.71 -13.96 -2.49
N LYS A 36 -20.68 -13.48 -1.70
CA LYS A 36 -20.51 -12.36 -0.78
C LYS A 36 -20.03 -12.87 0.56
N LEU A 37 -18.84 -12.47 0.95
CA LEU A 37 -18.21 -12.77 2.24
C LEU A 37 -18.27 -11.53 3.13
N GLU A 38 -18.87 -11.66 4.31
CA GLU A 38 -18.77 -10.65 5.35
C GLU A 38 -17.53 -10.92 6.21
N LEU A 39 -16.63 -9.96 6.26
CA LEU A 39 -15.41 -10.03 7.07
C LEU A 39 -15.11 -8.71 7.75
N ASP A 40 -14.27 -8.77 8.78
CA ASP A 40 -13.71 -7.58 9.40
C ASP A 40 -12.71 -6.94 8.45
N GLU A 41 -12.76 -5.61 8.33
CA GLU A 41 -11.87 -4.87 7.46
C GLU A 41 -10.45 -4.97 8.03
N PRO A 42 -9.47 -5.47 7.27
CA PRO A 42 -8.11 -5.61 7.78
C PRO A 42 -7.47 -4.23 7.98
N GLU A 43 -6.48 -4.12 8.87
CA GLU A 43 -5.64 -2.91 8.99
C GLU A 43 -5.02 -2.52 7.63
N GLU A 44 -4.85 -1.21 7.41
CA GLU A 44 -4.15 -0.72 6.23
C GLU A 44 -2.65 -1.00 6.28
N ILE A 45 -2.09 -1.33 5.12
CA ILE A 45 -0.65 -1.46 4.93
C ILE A 45 -0.22 -0.56 3.78
N HIS A 46 0.90 0.13 3.97
CA HIS A 46 1.45 1.02 2.96
C HIS A 46 2.94 0.79 2.77
N THR A 47 3.43 1.16 1.60
CA THR A 47 4.89 1.29 1.41
C THR A 47 5.44 2.43 2.24
N PHE A 48 6.76 2.46 2.47
CA PHE A 48 7.41 3.60 3.14
C PHE A 48 7.00 4.96 2.56
N LEU A 49 6.96 5.06 1.22
CA LEU A 49 6.54 6.29 0.54
C LEU A 49 5.03 6.55 0.69
N GLY A 50 4.21 5.50 0.75
CA GLY A 50 2.78 5.61 1.03
C GLY A 50 2.54 6.23 2.41
N TRP A 51 3.17 5.70 3.45
CA TRP A 51 3.11 6.27 4.80
C TRP A 51 3.62 7.71 4.84
N LYS A 52 4.71 8.01 4.13
CA LYS A 52 5.25 9.38 4.03
C LYS A 52 4.24 10.38 3.44
N LYS A 53 3.46 9.97 2.45
CA LYS A 53 2.38 10.80 1.88
C LYS A 53 1.22 11.02 2.85
N LEU A 54 0.99 10.07 3.75
CA LEU A 54 -0.03 10.16 4.81
C LEU A 54 0.44 10.93 6.05
N GLY A 55 1.68 11.47 6.06
CA GLY A 55 2.21 12.22 7.20
C GLY A 55 2.94 11.35 8.24
N TYR A 56 3.30 10.11 7.91
CA TYR A 56 3.97 9.17 8.80
C TYR A 56 5.33 8.72 8.24
N SER A 57 6.24 8.28 9.10
CA SER A 57 7.48 7.61 8.70
C SER A 57 7.57 6.25 9.38
N VAL A 58 8.07 5.25 8.67
CA VAL A 58 8.42 3.97 9.30
C VAL A 58 9.51 4.20 10.34
N MET A 59 9.30 3.69 11.55
CA MET A 59 10.25 3.78 12.65
C MET A 59 11.56 3.06 12.30
N LYS A 60 12.68 3.56 12.83
CA LYS A 60 14.01 2.99 12.56
C LYS A 60 14.10 1.52 12.99
N GLY A 61 14.61 0.66 12.12
CA GLY A 61 14.84 -0.76 12.40
C GLY A 61 13.64 -1.68 12.16
N GLN A 62 12.47 -1.14 11.80
CA GLN A 62 11.29 -1.94 11.46
C GLN A 62 11.50 -2.71 10.15
N LYS A 63 11.01 -3.95 10.12
CA LYS A 63 11.03 -4.81 8.93
C LYS A 63 9.65 -4.80 8.26
N ALA A 64 9.63 -4.91 6.94
CA ALA A 64 8.38 -5.03 6.21
C ALA A 64 7.63 -6.31 6.61
N ILE A 65 6.32 -6.21 6.79
CA ILE A 65 5.45 -7.35 7.12
C ILE A 65 5.08 -8.16 5.88
N SER A 66 5.12 -7.54 4.69
CA SER A 66 4.91 -8.23 3.41
C SER A 66 5.70 -7.57 2.28
N LYS A 67 5.94 -8.35 1.24
CA LYS A 67 6.58 -7.93 -0.01
C LYS A 67 5.68 -8.34 -1.17
N LEU A 68 5.25 -7.36 -1.97
CA LEU A 68 4.33 -7.58 -3.08
C LEU A 68 4.94 -7.09 -4.38
N VAL A 69 4.70 -7.83 -5.46
CA VAL A 69 5.01 -7.34 -6.81
C VAL A 69 3.82 -6.52 -7.29
N ILE A 70 4.02 -5.21 -7.44
CA ILE A 70 2.97 -4.27 -7.87
C ILE A 70 3.35 -3.59 -9.18
N TRP A 71 2.36 -3.16 -9.94
CA TRP A 71 2.56 -2.38 -11.15
C TRP A 71 2.90 -0.93 -10.80
N LYS A 72 4.03 -0.43 -11.28
CA LYS A 72 4.43 0.96 -11.13
C LYS A 72 4.28 1.70 -12.44
N HIS A 73 3.49 2.76 -12.42
CA HIS A 73 3.44 3.74 -13.50
C HIS A 73 4.56 4.76 -13.34
N VAL A 74 5.31 5.00 -14.41
CA VAL A 74 6.33 6.05 -14.49
C VAL A 74 6.10 6.86 -15.74
N ILE A 75 5.91 8.16 -15.55
CA ILE A 75 5.81 9.14 -16.62
C ILE A 75 7.14 9.88 -16.67
N LYS A 76 7.84 9.79 -17.79
CA LYS A 76 9.02 10.61 -18.05
C LYS A 76 8.59 11.80 -18.89
N LYS A 77 8.63 12.98 -18.28
CA LYS A 77 8.27 14.23 -18.95
C LYS A 77 9.17 14.48 -20.16
N ALA A 78 8.54 14.94 -21.24
CA ALA A 78 9.20 15.45 -22.43
C ALA A 78 10.23 16.52 -22.08
N LYS A 79 11.36 16.55 -22.79
CA LYS A 79 12.41 17.55 -22.57
C LYS A 79 12.23 18.80 -23.44
N SER A 80 11.32 18.75 -24.41
CA SER A 80 11.03 19.85 -25.33
C SER A 80 9.56 19.78 -25.79
N GLU A 81 9.02 20.90 -26.29
CA GLU A 81 7.62 21.01 -26.74
C GLU A 81 7.25 20.08 -27.92
N ASN A 82 8.25 19.51 -28.62
CA ASN A 82 8.05 18.60 -29.74
C ASN A 82 8.21 17.11 -29.36
N GLU A 83 8.44 16.80 -28.08
CA GLU A 83 8.48 15.43 -27.56
C GLU A 83 7.20 15.12 -26.78
N GLU A 84 6.69 13.90 -26.92
CA GLU A 84 5.62 13.39 -26.07
C GLU A 84 6.19 12.81 -24.76
N ASP A 85 5.37 12.80 -23.71
CA ASP A 85 5.71 12.15 -22.45
C ASP A 85 5.87 10.63 -22.68
N ASP A 86 6.96 10.06 -22.17
CA ASP A 86 7.24 8.62 -22.26
C ASP A 86 6.63 7.92 -21.04
N GLU A 87 5.50 7.27 -21.24
CA GLU A 87 4.78 6.48 -20.22
C GLU A 87 5.24 5.03 -20.23
N LYS A 88 5.64 4.53 -19.05
CA LYS A 88 6.07 3.14 -18.87
C LYS A 88 5.44 2.52 -17.64
N MET A 89 4.99 1.29 -17.82
CA MET A 89 4.50 0.41 -16.76
C MET A 89 5.46 -0.75 -16.57
N PHE A 90 5.87 -1.00 -15.33
CA PHE A 90 6.65 -2.19 -15.00
C PHE A 90 6.31 -2.70 -13.61
N GLN A 91 6.53 -4.00 -13.40
CA GLN A 91 6.35 -4.62 -12.10
C GLN A 91 7.56 -4.34 -11.21
N LYS A 92 7.31 -4.03 -9.93
CA LYS A 92 8.35 -3.81 -8.94
C LYS A 92 7.99 -4.49 -7.63
N LEU A 93 9.00 -5.10 -6.99
CA LEU A 93 8.88 -5.56 -5.61
C LEU A 93 8.79 -4.36 -4.66
N ALA A 94 7.67 -4.27 -3.95
CA ALA A 94 7.38 -3.24 -2.96
C ALA A 94 7.27 -3.86 -1.56
N PHE A 95 7.70 -3.09 -0.56
CA PHE A 95 7.76 -3.51 0.84
C PHE A 95 6.70 -2.74 1.62
N PHE A 96 5.85 -3.46 2.34
CA PHE A 96 4.70 -2.90 3.06
C PHE A 96 4.90 -2.99 4.57
N PHE A 97 4.37 -1.98 5.27
CA PHE A 97 4.45 -1.79 6.71
C PHE A 97 3.05 -1.48 7.25
N LYS A 98 2.74 -1.93 8.46
CA LYS A 98 1.48 -1.63 9.16
C LYS A 98 1.56 -0.36 10.00
N ALA A 99 0.43 0.13 10.49
CA ALA A 99 0.34 1.40 11.21
C ALA A 99 1.14 1.38 12.52
N SER A 100 1.18 0.25 13.22
CA SER A 100 2.01 0.09 14.45
C SER A 100 3.53 0.16 14.20
N GLN A 101 3.98 0.19 12.94
CA GLN A 101 5.40 0.33 12.58
C GLN A 101 5.80 1.75 12.19
N VAL A 102 4.87 2.69 12.22
CA VAL A 102 5.12 4.08 11.81
C VAL A 102 4.94 5.05 12.97
N GLU A 103 5.59 6.21 12.83
CA GLU A 103 5.46 7.36 13.72
C GLU A 103 5.06 8.59 12.91
N PRO A 104 4.32 9.55 13.47
CA PRO A 104 4.03 10.81 12.81
C PRO A 104 5.31 11.54 12.39
N LEU A 105 5.32 12.13 11.20
CA LEU A 105 6.40 13.04 10.81
C LEU A 105 6.39 14.24 11.76
N LYS A 106 7.50 14.46 12.46
CA LYS A 106 7.68 15.68 13.26
C LYS A 106 7.59 16.87 12.31
N GLU A 107 6.64 17.78 12.54
CA GLU A 107 6.60 19.07 11.88
C GLU A 107 7.98 19.71 12.01
N GLN A 108 8.67 19.91 10.88
CA GLN A 108 9.75 20.89 10.85
C GLN A 108 9.07 22.24 11.00
N LYS A 109 9.00 22.75 12.23
CA LYS A 109 8.84 24.20 12.44
C LYS A 109 9.94 24.86 11.62
N GLY A 110 9.55 25.56 10.56
CA GLY A 110 10.46 26.39 9.78
C GLY A 110 11.19 27.33 10.73
N VAL A 111 12.52 27.23 10.74
CA VAL A 111 13.42 28.22 11.31
C VAL A 111 13.93 29.08 10.17
#